data_AF-A0A0U3PBX1-F1
#
_entry.id   AF-A0A0U3PBX1-F1
#
_cell.length_a   1.000
_cell.length_b   1.000
_cell.length_c   1.000
_cell.angle_alpha   90.00
_cell.angle_beta   90.00
_cell.angle_gamma   90.00
#
_symmetry.space_group_name_H-M   'P 1'
#
loop_
_entity.id
_entity.type
_entity.pdbx_description
1 polymer ?
#
loop_
_entity_poly.entity_id
_entity_poly.type
_entity_poly.pdbx_seq_one_letter_code
_entity_poly.pdbx_strand_id
1 'polypeptide(L)'
;MAGVRTGALEPGPFNTTFRFGDGLTALVASNLRGKSSVLELVTWCLRGTPREKSGAIHWLREVDLDATVAGQAMAFRLDLDNEEITSAVAFTGPDLAALENLRSPDPAQGVLPLFRAASSESYAEQVQALMMKWMDLHPLVSAKQGTSAVAHGWPAYFGALYLPAARSPALLGDVLMSGLPGRLLQVFLDLPAAGVLTKVKTQAELMATARKRRQSAAKAAQEERAAQRQQTEEDLAAARARLEQLADGAAGSDQESLADLATTTMRLATSVADSQQAWDDLMRVHRQAKGQRQRDEKLLNDVRESAIARRLFHGLDPTACPRCDQDIAAERRQREIEAHSCAVCARPSRATTRTPKTSWPRPRNASKPAPRPNRWPGTHWNGGDRARSAVGGTERGTGKVAAGGCRRPGAGVRQGSRGSAASGGRVERSARAARLSR
;
A
#
# COMPACT_ATOMS: atom_id res chain seq x y z
N MET A 1 -5.19 39.06 11.16
CA MET A 1 -3.83 38.70 10.72
C MET A 1 -2.92 39.90 10.93
N ALA A 2 -1.70 39.69 11.44
CA ALA A 2 -0.76 40.76 11.72
C ALA A 2 0.68 40.39 11.33
N GLY A 3 1.50 41.41 11.12
CA GLY A 3 2.86 41.23 10.60
C GLY A 3 3.56 42.54 10.25
N VAL A 4 4.67 42.44 9.52
CA VAL A 4 5.46 43.57 9.02
C VAL A 4 5.74 43.38 7.54
N ARG A 5 5.26 44.30 6.70
CA ARG A 5 5.56 44.31 5.27
C ARG A 5 6.96 44.85 5.03
N THR A 6 7.75 44.10 4.26
CA THR A 6 9.07 44.49 3.76
C THR A 6 9.00 44.67 2.24
N GLY A 7 9.35 45.85 1.73
CA GLY A 7 9.27 46.17 0.31
C GLY A 7 9.20 47.67 0.00
N ALA A 8 9.15 48.01 -1.29
CA ALA A 8 9.15 49.39 -1.77
C ALA A 8 7.78 50.07 -1.77
N LEU A 9 6.69 49.32 -1.57
CA LEU A 9 5.31 49.80 -1.52
C LEU A 9 4.74 49.56 -0.12
N GLU A 10 4.50 50.64 0.62
CA GLU A 10 3.91 50.64 1.97
C GLU A 10 4.56 49.65 2.96
N PRO A 11 5.89 49.77 3.21
CA PRO A 11 6.53 49.01 4.29
C PRO A 11 6.04 49.48 5.66
N GLY A 12 5.90 48.54 6.60
CA GLY A 12 5.46 48.85 7.97
C GLY A 12 4.66 47.72 8.62
N PRO A 13 4.34 47.87 9.92
CA PRO A 13 3.47 46.94 10.62
C PRO A 13 2.05 47.01 10.07
N PHE A 14 1.37 45.87 10.00
CA PHE A 14 -0.06 45.80 9.72
C PHE A 14 -0.76 44.88 10.72
N ASN A 15 -1.98 45.25 11.08
CA ASN A 15 -2.96 44.36 11.69
C ASN A 15 -4.25 44.56 10.89
N THR A 16 -4.82 43.47 10.37
CA THR A 16 -5.98 43.52 9.48
C THR A 16 -6.91 42.36 9.76
N THR A 17 -8.18 42.68 9.94
CA THR A 17 -9.28 41.74 10.15
C THR A 17 -10.22 41.80 8.95
N PHE A 18 -10.53 40.64 8.38
CA PHE A 18 -11.56 40.49 7.37
C PHE A 18 -12.73 39.76 7.99
N ARG A 19 -13.93 40.35 7.93
CA ARG A 19 -15.18 39.66 8.28
C ARG A 19 -15.90 39.27 6.99
N PHE A 20 -16.25 38.00 6.88
CA PHE A 20 -17.04 37.47 5.77
C PHE A 20 -18.46 37.23 6.29
N GLY A 21 -19.46 37.80 5.61
CA GLY A 21 -20.87 37.54 5.91
C GLY A 21 -21.37 36.29 5.21
N ASP A 22 -22.57 35.84 5.58
CA ASP A 22 -23.23 34.73 4.91
C ASP A 22 -23.52 35.04 3.44
N GLY A 23 -23.42 34.01 2.59
CA GLY A 23 -23.68 34.11 1.15
C GLY A 23 -22.43 34.35 0.30
N LEU A 24 -22.61 35.00 -0.85
CA LEU A 24 -21.55 35.16 -1.85
C LEU A 24 -20.70 36.41 -1.57
N THR A 25 -19.46 36.20 -1.10
CA THR A 25 -18.45 37.27 -1.00
C THR A 25 -17.47 37.21 -2.16
N ALA A 26 -17.18 38.36 -2.78
CA ALA A 26 -16.19 38.50 -3.86
C ALA A 26 -15.02 39.40 -3.46
N LEU A 27 -13.79 38.88 -3.47
CA LEU A 27 -12.57 39.67 -3.26
C LEU A 27 -12.13 40.30 -4.59
N VAL A 28 -12.53 41.55 -4.85
CA VAL A 28 -12.20 42.28 -6.09
C VAL A 28 -11.06 43.28 -5.85
N ALA A 29 -9.95 43.07 -6.55
CA ALA A 29 -8.78 43.96 -6.54
C ALA A 29 -7.89 43.67 -7.77
N SER A 30 -6.91 44.54 -8.05
CA SER A 30 -5.88 44.29 -9.07
C SER A 30 -5.04 43.04 -8.75
N ASN A 31 -4.26 42.55 -9.72
CA ASN A 31 -3.32 41.45 -9.47
C ASN A 31 -2.25 41.85 -8.44
N LEU A 32 -1.69 40.86 -7.75
CA LEU A 32 -0.69 41.02 -6.69
C LEU A 32 -1.12 41.85 -5.45
N ARG A 33 -2.40 42.21 -5.31
CA ARG A 33 -2.97 42.89 -4.13
C ARG A 33 -3.42 41.94 -3.00
N GLY A 34 -2.82 40.75 -2.89
CA GLY A 34 -3.06 39.82 -1.77
C GLY A 34 -4.36 38.99 -1.81
N LYS A 35 -5.18 39.08 -2.87
CA LYS A 35 -6.44 38.29 -3.00
C LYS A 35 -6.25 36.79 -2.72
N SER A 36 -5.32 36.16 -3.46
CA SER A 36 -5.01 34.73 -3.31
C SER A 36 -4.37 34.44 -1.95
N SER A 37 -3.59 35.37 -1.41
CA SER A 37 -2.98 35.21 -0.08
C SER A 37 -4.03 35.09 1.02
N VAL A 38 -5.12 35.87 0.99
CA VAL A 38 -6.21 35.72 1.97
C VAL A 38 -6.84 34.33 1.90
N LEU A 39 -7.12 33.81 0.69
CA LEU A 39 -7.67 32.45 0.51
C LEU A 39 -6.68 31.35 0.91
N GLU A 40 -5.38 31.52 0.65
CA GLU A 40 -4.35 30.57 1.09
C GLU A 40 -4.16 30.57 2.61
N LEU A 41 -4.35 31.70 3.31
CA LEU A 41 -4.30 31.74 4.79
C LEU A 41 -5.50 31.03 5.43
N VAL A 42 -6.71 31.27 4.92
CA VAL A 42 -7.91 30.50 5.33
C VAL A 42 -7.71 29.01 5.05
N THR A 43 -7.18 28.69 3.87
CA THR A 43 -6.85 27.31 3.48
C THR A 43 -5.82 26.69 4.42
N TRP A 44 -4.73 27.38 4.75
CA TRP A 44 -3.70 26.85 5.65
C TRP A 44 -4.26 26.54 7.04
N CYS A 45 -5.04 27.46 7.62
CA CYS A 45 -5.67 27.26 8.91
C CYS A 45 -6.56 26.01 8.92
N LEU A 46 -7.45 25.88 7.93
CA LEU A 46 -8.44 24.78 7.89
C LEU A 46 -7.88 23.46 7.37
N ARG A 47 -6.90 23.47 6.46
CA ARG A 47 -6.28 22.27 5.85
C ARG A 47 -5.14 21.71 6.70
N GLY A 48 -4.49 22.53 7.52
CA GLY A 48 -3.27 22.21 8.27
C GLY A 48 -1.99 22.47 7.50
N THR A 49 -2.05 22.54 6.16
CA THR A 49 -0.90 22.79 5.26
C THR A 49 -1.29 23.83 4.21
N PRO A 50 -0.39 24.75 3.79
CA PRO A 50 -0.63 25.60 2.62
C PRO A 50 -0.75 24.74 1.35
N ARG A 51 -1.47 25.24 0.31
CA ARG A 51 -1.49 24.57 -1.01
C ARG A 51 -0.37 25.08 -1.88
N GLU A 52 -0.18 26.40 -1.88
CA GLU A 52 0.93 27.08 -2.56
C GLU A 52 1.67 27.96 -1.56
N LYS A 53 2.99 28.12 -1.72
CA LYS A 53 3.76 29.07 -0.92
C LYS A 53 3.40 30.49 -1.35
N SER A 54 2.44 31.11 -0.66
CA SER A 54 2.09 32.52 -0.83
C SER A 54 3.29 33.40 -0.52
N GLY A 55 3.70 34.24 -1.47
CA GLY A 55 4.82 35.18 -1.28
C GLY A 55 4.62 36.20 -0.15
N ALA A 56 3.41 36.31 0.42
CA ALA A 56 3.13 37.18 1.57
C ALA A 56 3.36 36.50 2.93
N ILE A 57 3.68 35.21 3.00
CA ILE A 57 3.82 34.48 4.28
C ILE A 57 4.98 35.04 5.12
N HIS A 58 6.09 35.41 4.49
CA HIS A 58 7.27 35.96 5.16
C HIS A 58 7.05 37.32 5.88
N TRP A 59 5.92 37.98 5.64
CA TRP A 59 5.53 39.19 6.37
C TRP A 59 4.72 38.90 7.64
N LEU A 60 4.16 37.70 7.78
CA LEU A 60 3.20 37.39 8.85
C LEU A 60 3.91 36.98 10.14
N ARG A 61 3.36 37.46 11.25
CA ARG A 61 3.67 36.99 12.60
C ARG A 61 2.49 36.29 13.25
N GLU A 62 1.27 36.68 12.88
CA GLU A 62 0.06 36.21 13.53
C GLU A 62 -1.05 35.98 12.49
N VAL A 63 -1.64 34.79 12.51
CA VAL A 63 -2.81 34.44 11.68
C VAL A 63 -3.90 33.87 12.58
N ASP A 64 -5.03 34.56 12.59
CA ASP A 64 -6.21 34.19 13.34
C ASP A 64 -7.36 33.95 12.36
N LEU A 65 -8.04 32.82 12.53
CA LEU A 65 -9.24 32.47 11.78
C LEU A 65 -10.33 32.02 12.77
N ASP A 66 -11.50 32.65 12.66
CA ASP A 66 -12.74 32.16 13.25
C ASP A 66 -13.64 31.64 12.13
N ALA A 67 -14.14 30.41 12.29
CA ALA A 67 -14.92 29.72 11.26
C ALA A 67 -15.91 28.73 11.88
N THR A 68 -17.09 28.61 11.25
CA THR A 68 -18.06 27.57 11.59
C THR A 68 -17.77 26.30 10.80
N VAL A 69 -17.41 25.21 11.49
CA VAL A 69 -17.09 23.91 10.88
C VAL A 69 -18.16 22.91 11.26
N ALA A 70 -18.95 22.47 10.27
CA ALA A 70 -20.09 21.55 10.46
C ALA A 70 -21.04 21.99 11.60
N GLY A 71 -21.37 23.29 11.65
CA GLY A 71 -22.26 23.89 12.66
C GLY A 71 -21.59 24.32 13.96
N GLN A 72 -20.31 24.00 14.19
CA GLN A 72 -19.59 24.36 15.41
C GLN A 72 -18.67 25.56 15.18
N ALA A 73 -18.75 26.56 16.06
CA ALA A 73 -17.82 27.69 16.06
C ALA A 73 -16.42 27.24 16.50
N MET A 74 -15.42 27.45 15.65
CA MET A 74 -14.02 27.10 15.90
C MET A 74 -13.09 28.28 15.63
N ALA A 75 -12.10 28.43 16.50
CA ALA A 75 -11.04 29.41 16.40
C ALA A 75 -9.71 28.68 16.18
N PHE A 76 -8.92 29.19 15.23
CA PHE A 76 -7.53 28.81 14.99
C PHE A 76 -6.68 30.06 15.20
N ARG A 77 -5.62 29.92 15.99
CA ARG A 77 -4.66 30.98 16.32
C ARG A 77 -3.26 30.45 16.06
N LEU A 78 -2.53 31.11 15.17
CA LEU A 78 -1.21 30.71 14.70
C LEU A 78 -0.24 31.86 14.96
N ASP A 79 0.89 31.54 15.58
CA ASP A 79 2.05 32.40 15.75
C ASP A 79 3.17 31.91 14.83
N LEU A 80 3.78 32.83 14.11
CA LEU A 80 4.66 32.57 12.98
C LEU A 80 6.02 33.26 13.19
N ASP A 81 7.08 32.52 12.91
CA ASP A 81 8.43 33.07 12.73
C ASP A 81 9.09 32.41 11.51
N ASN A 82 9.81 33.21 10.71
CA ASN A 82 10.51 32.73 9.51
C ASN A 82 9.66 31.82 8.57
N GLU A 83 8.40 32.20 8.32
CA GLU A 83 7.39 31.44 7.54
C GLU A 83 6.85 30.15 8.19
N GLU A 84 7.30 29.76 9.38
CA GLU A 84 6.89 28.54 10.08
C GLU A 84 6.05 28.80 11.33
N ILE A 85 5.15 27.88 11.66
CA ILE A 85 4.35 27.92 12.89
C ILE A 85 5.26 27.56 14.07
N THR A 86 5.40 28.50 15.02
CA THR A 86 6.11 28.28 16.29
C THR A 86 5.16 27.89 17.42
N SER A 87 3.94 28.39 17.37
CA SER A 87 2.87 28.16 18.33
C SER A 87 1.54 28.17 17.59
N ALA A 88 0.68 27.21 17.90
CA ALA A 88 -0.72 27.28 17.48
C ALA A 88 -1.65 26.66 18.51
N VAL A 89 -2.84 27.24 18.63
CA VAL A 89 -3.93 26.70 19.45
C VAL A 89 -5.23 26.76 18.65
N ALA A 90 -6.00 25.67 18.74
CA ALA A 90 -7.37 25.64 18.27
C ALA A 90 -8.32 25.46 19.45
N PHE A 91 -9.44 26.16 19.43
CA PHE A 91 -10.48 26.08 20.46
C PHE A 91 -11.87 26.27 19.86
N THR A 92 -12.89 25.94 20.63
CA THR A 92 -14.30 26.03 20.23
C THR A 92 -15.11 26.77 21.28
N GLY A 93 -16.17 27.44 20.87
CA GLY A 93 -17.06 28.22 21.73
C GLY A 93 -18.53 28.05 21.32
N PRO A 94 -19.46 28.74 21.99
CA PRO A 94 -20.89 28.67 21.69
C PRO A 94 -21.24 29.27 20.32
N ASP A 95 -20.58 30.35 19.92
CA ASP A 95 -20.73 31.02 18.62
C ASP A 95 -19.42 31.73 18.22
N LEU A 96 -19.40 32.38 17.05
CA LEU A 96 -18.22 33.11 16.57
C LEU A 96 -17.97 34.41 17.33
N ALA A 97 -18.99 35.01 17.97
CA ALA A 97 -18.84 36.26 18.72
C ALA A 97 -18.09 36.02 20.04
N ALA A 98 -18.36 34.90 20.71
CA ALA A 98 -17.64 34.44 21.89
C ALA A 98 -16.17 34.04 21.62
N LEU A 99 -15.78 33.87 20.36
CA LEU A 99 -14.41 33.59 19.94
C LEU A 99 -13.64 34.85 19.51
N GLU A 100 -14.36 35.94 19.22
CA GLU A 100 -13.78 37.14 18.61
C GLU A 100 -12.78 37.80 19.58
N ASN A 101 -11.59 38.13 19.06
CA ASN A 101 -10.45 38.70 19.80
C ASN A 101 -9.81 37.82 20.88
N LEU A 102 -10.36 36.65 21.23
CA LEU A 102 -9.67 35.69 22.09
C LEU A 102 -8.51 35.06 21.31
N ARG A 103 -7.30 34.98 21.90
CA ARG A 103 -6.18 34.16 21.37
C ARG A 103 -5.88 32.90 22.21
N SER A 104 -6.62 32.69 23.30
CA SER A 104 -6.51 31.53 24.19
C SER A 104 -7.89 31.02 24.63
N PRO A 105 -8.04 29.73 24.96
CA PRO A 105 -9.30 29.21 25.50
C PRO A 105 -9.63 29.87 26.84
N ASP A 106 -10.89 30.23 27.03
CA ASP A 106 -11.44 30.74 28.29
C ASP A 106 -12.67 29.91 28.72
N PRO A 107 -12.49 28.95 29.65
CA PRO A 107 -13.59 28.14 30.16
C PRO A 107 -14.70 28.94 30.84
N ALA A 108 -14.44 30.16 31.34
CA ALA A 108 -15.48 31.00 31.95
C ALA A 108 -16.47 31.55 30.91
N GLN A 109 -16.02 31.69 29.66
CA GLN A 109 -16.85 32.06 28.51
C GLN A 109 -17.37 30.84 27.73
N GLY A 110 -17.22 29.62 28.28
CA GLY A 110 -17.57 28.37 27.59
C GLY A 110 -16.63 28.01 26.44
N VAL A 111 -15.45 28.62 26.36
CA VAL A 111 -14.48 28.43 25.28
C VAL A 111 -13.48 27.34 25.66
N LEU A 112 -13.51 26.21 24.95
CA LEU A 112 -12.79 24.98 25.29
C LEU A 112 -11.66 24.69 24.28
N PRO A 113 -10.47 24.23 24.74
CA PRO A 113 -9.38 23.84 23.85
C PRO A 113 -9.75 22.60 23.02
N LEU A 114 -9.42 22.64 21.73
CA LEU A 114 -9.45 21.48 20.83
C LEU A 114 -8.07 20.82 20.75
N PHE A 115 -7.02 21.61 20.46
CA PHE A 115 -5.64 21.15 20.45
C PHE A 115 -4.63 22.30 20.63
N ARG A 116 -3.37 21.92 20.87
CA ARG A 116 -2.18 22.80 20.74
C ARG A 116 -1.16 22.13 19.82
N ALA A 117 -0.37 22.94 19.12
CA ALA A 117 0.75 22.53 18.29
C ALA A 117 1.94 23.49 18.50
N ALA A 118 3.16 22.96 18.35
CA ALA A 118 4.41 23.69 18.54
C ALA A 118 5.32 23.70 17.29
N SER A 119 4.78 23.27 16.15
CA SER A 119 5.46 23.28 14.85
C SER A 119 4.45 23.20 13.71
N SER A 120 4.86 23.56 12.49
CA SER A 120 4.06 23.39 11.27
C SER A 120 3.62 21.94 11.03
N GLU A 121 4.49 20.96 11.32
CA GLU A 121 4.18 19.54 11.19
C GLU A 121 3.15 19.10 12.23
N SER A 122 3.36 19.45 13.51
CA SER A 122 2.42 19.19 14.59
C SER A 122 1.05 19.83 14.32
N TYR A 123 1.00 21.03 13.75
CA TYR A 123 -0.24 21.69 13.36
C TYR A 123 -0.98 20.90 12.27
N ALA A 124 -0.28 20.47 11.22
CA ALA A 124 -0.85 19.66 10.15
C ALA A 124 -1.43 18.33 10.65
N GLU A 125 -0.72 17.64 11.56
CA GLU A 125 -1.20 16.41 12.19
C GLU A 125 -2.45 16.63 13.05
N GLN A 126 -2.45 17.68 13.88
CA GLN A 126 -3.56 18.00 14.79
C GLN A 126 -4.82 18.43 14.03
N VAL A 127 -4.68 19.29 12.99
CA VAL A 127 -5.80 19.65 12.11
C VAL A 127 -6.33 18.42 11.36
N GLN A 128 -5.44 17.55 10.88
CA GLN A 128 -5.87 16.29 10.27
C GLN A 128 -6.66 15.41 11.25
N ALA A 129 -6.16 15.22 12.47
CA ALA A 129 -6.83 14.40 13.48
C ALA A 129 -8.19 15.00 13.89
N LEU A 130 -8.26 16.32 14.11
CA LEU A 130 -9.48 17.04 14.43
C LEU A 130 -10.52 16.87 13.32
N MET A 131 -10.16 17.23 12.08
CA MET A 131 -11.10 17.27 10.96
C MET A 131 -11.59 15.87 10.56
N MET A 132 -10.69 14.87 10.55
CA MET A 132 -11.08 13.49 10.29
C MET A 132 -12.06 12.96 11.35
N LYS A 133 -11.84 13.28 12.63
CA LYS A 133 -12.76 12.91 13.72
C LYS A 133 -14.07 13.67 13.66
N TRP A 134 -14.03 14.98 13.38
CA TRP A 134 -15.20 15.86 13.43
C TRP A 134 -16.25 15.53 12.35
N MET A 135 -15.79 15.09 11.18
CA MET A 135 -16.65 14.70 10.04
C MET A 135 -16.81 13.17 9.88
N ASP A 136 -16.41 12.37 10.89
CA ASP A 136 -16.39 10.89 10.87
C ASP A 136 -15.72 10.27 9.61
N LEU A 137 -14.71 10.97 9.10
CA LEU A 137 -14.03 10.60 7.86
C LEU A 137 -13.01 9.50 8.11
N HIS A 138 -12.96 8.57 7.16
CA HIS A 138 -12.02 7.46 7.17
C HIS A 138 -10.87 7.72 6.17
N PRO A 139 -9.61 7.37 6.48
CA PRO A 139 -8.50 7.57 5.54
C PRO A 139 -8.73 6.85 4.21
N LEU A 140 -8.51 7.56 3.10
CA LEU A 140 -8.64 7.02 1.76
C LEU A 140 -7.38 6.22 1.40
N VAL A 141 -7.48 4.89 1.37
CA VAL A 141 -6.32 4.02 1.12
C VAL A 141 -6.20 3.74 -0.38
N SER A 142 -5.05 4.05 -0.99
CA SER A 142 -4.75 3.72 -2.39
C SER A 142 -3.49 2.87 -2.54
N ALA A 143 -3.44 2.01 -3.55
CA ALA A 143 -2.25 1.21 -3.85
C ALA A 143 -1.25 2.04 -4.66
N LYS A 144 -0.06 2.29 -4.11
CA LYS A 144 1.08 2.85 -4.85
C LYS A 144 1.80 1.70 -5.56
N GLN A 145 1.73 1.70 -6.89
CA GLN A 145 2.39 0.71 -7.77
C GLN A 145 2.07 -0.77 -7.44
N GLY A 146 0.94 -1.04 -6.75
CA GLY A 146 0.56 -2.38 -6.28
C GLY A 146 1.47 -2.98 -5.20
N THR A 147 2.40 -2.20 -4.63
CA THR A 147 3.41 -2.71 -3.69
C THR A 147 3.25 -2.18 -2.26
N SER A 148 2.74 -0.98 -2.10
CA SER A 148 2.42 -0.38 -0.80
C SER A 148 1.08 0.32 -0.82
N ALA A 149 0.46 0.42 0.35
CA ALA A 149 -0.74 1.23 0.55
C ALA A 149 -0.35 2.63 1.03
N VAL A 150 -0.86 3.67 0.40
CA VAL A 150 -0.77 5.06 0.85
C VAL A 150 -2.14 5.46 1.37
N ALA A 151 -2.21 5.91 2.62
CA ALA A 151 -3.42 6.50 3.19
C ALA A 151 -3.40 8.01 2.97
N HIS A 152 -4.49 8.56 2.45
CA HIS A 152 -4.72 10.00 2.32
C HIS A 152 -5.71 10.43 3.41
N GLY A 153 -5.35 11.45 4.18
CA GLY A 153 -6.18 12.02 5.24
C GLY A 153 -6.85 13.32 4.83
N TRP A 154 -7.06 14.21 5.80
CA TRP A 154 -7.80 15.45 5.64
C TRP A 154 -7.36 16.34 4.47
N PRO A 155 -6.06 16.56 4.18
CA PRO A 155 -5.65 17.42 3.06
C PRO A 155 -6.24 17.00 1.69
N ALA A 156 -6.48 15.70 1.48
CA ALA A 156 -7.13 15.19 0.27
C ALA A 156 -8.65 15.45 0.26
N TYR A 157 -9.32 15.33 1.40
CA TYR A 157 -10.73 15.69 1.54
C TYR A 157 -10.96 17.19 1.41
N PHE A 158 -10.07 18.04 1.94
CA PHE A 158 -10.14 19.48 1.77
C PHE A 158 -10.10 19.90 0.29
N GLY A 159 -9.37 19.15 -0.55
CA GLY A 159 -9.36 19.35 -2.00
C GLY A 159 -10.70 19.11 -2.71
N ALA A 160 -11.70 18.53 -2.04
CA ALA A 160 -13.08 18.45 -2.53
C ALA A 160 -13.90 19.70 -2.19
N LEU A 161 -13.56 20.41 -1.09
CA LEU A 161 -14.23 21.64 -0.66
C LEU A 161 -13.70 22.85 -1.42
N TYR A 162 -12.38 22.90 -1.66
CA TYR A 162 -11.75 23.96 -2.44
C TYR A 162 -11.71 23.57 -3.92
N LEU A 163 -12.71 24.01 -4.70
CA LEU A 163 -12.74 23.80 -6.14
C LEU A 163 -11.47 24.37 -6.79
N PRO A 164 -10.74 23.58 -7.61
CA PRO A 164 -9.53 24.06 -8.24
C PRO A 164 -9.84 25.09 -9.34
N ALA A 165 -8.87 25.94 -9.66
CA ALA A 165 -9.05 26.99 -10.67
C ALA A 165 -9.47 26.40 -12.04
N ALA A 166 -10.21 27.17 -12.83
CA ALA A 166 -10.92 26.74 -14.05
C ALA A 166 -10.06 26.15 -15.21
N ARG A 167 -8.75 25.98 -15.02
CA ARG A 167 -7.82 25.30 -15.94
C ARG A 167 -7.18 24.04 -15.35
N SER A 168 -7.63 23.60 -14.18
CA SER A 168 -7.15 22.36 -13.54
C SER A 168 -7.60 21.13 -14.32
N PRO A 169 -6.70 20.14 -14.56
CA PRO A 169 -7.09 18.85 -15.12
C PRO A 169 -7.88 17.97 -14.11
N ALA A 170 -8.00 18.39 -12.84
CA ALA A 170 -8.82 17.73 -11.83
C ALA A 170 -10.16 18.45 -11.63
N LEU A 171 -11.26 17.69 -11.75
CA LEU A 171 -12.61 18.14 -11.39
C LEU A 171 -12.81 18.23 -9.87
N LEU A 172 -12.08 17.41 -9.11
CA LEU A 172 -12.27 17.19 -7.67
C LEU A 172 -10.94 16.74 -7.05
N GLY A 173 -10.48 17.44 -6.01
CA GLY A 173 -9.16 17.22 -5.42
C GLY A 173 -8.01 17.86 -6.20
N ASP A 174 -6.82 17.84 -5.59
CA ASP A 174 -5.54 18.26 -6.18
C ASP A 174 -4.68 17.05 -6.64
N VAL A 175 -4.97 15.84 -6.16
CA VAL A 175 -4.26 14.61 -6.54
C VAL A 175 -5.08 13.77 -7.53
N LEU A 176 -4.70 13.81 -8.81
CA LEU A 176 -5.31 13.02 -9.89
C LEU A 176 -5.01 11.51 -9.86
N MET A 177 -4.01 11.09 -9.10
CA MET A 177 -3.48 9.72 -9.15
C MET A 177 -4.34 8.72 -8.38
N SER A 178 -4.21 7.44 -8.75
CA SER A 178 -4.83 6.29 -8.06
C SER A 178 -6.38 6.28 -8.00
N GLY A 179 -7.04 7.10 -8.82
CA GLY A 179 -8.50 7.22 -8.85
C GLY A 179 -9.08 7.96 -7.64
N LEU A 180 -8.28 8.76 -6.94
CA LEU A 180 -8.72 9.54 -5.78
C LEU A 180 -9.89 10.50 -6.07
N PRO A 181 -9.95 11.23 -7.21
CA PRO A 181 -11.08 12.13 -7.51
C PRO A 181 -12.43 11.40 -7.55
N GLY A 182 -12.47 10.20 -8.13
CA GLY A 182 -13.68 9.38 -8.18
C GLY A 182 -14.12 8.87 -6.80
N ARG A 183 -13.18 8.71 -5.85
CA ARG A 183 -13.50 8.32 -4.47
C ARG A 183 -13.97 9.51 -3.63
N LEU A 184 -13.35 10.68 -3.81
CA LEU A 184 -13.81 11.93 -3.20
C LEU A 184 -15.25 12.22 -3.63
N LEU A 185 -15.55 12.08 -4.93
CA LEU A 185 -16.92 12.16 -5.43
C LEU A 185 -17.85 11.11 -4.80
N GLN A 186 -17.41 9.87 -4.61
CA GLN A 186 -18.22 8.83 -3.98
C GLN A 186 -18.54 9.11 -2.50
N VAL A 187 -17.60 9.69 -1.75
CA VAL A 187 -17.84 10.12 -0.37
C VAL A 187 -18.79 11.33 -0.35
N PHE A 188 -18.60 12.29 -1.25
CA PHE A 188 -19.46 13.49 -1.33
C PHE A 188 -20.90 13.17 -1.73
N LEU A 189 -21.11 12.15 -2.57
CA LEU A 189 -22.43 11.63 -2.93
C LEU A 189 -23.03 10.65 -1.90
N ASP A 190 -22.42 10.53 -0.72
CA ASP A 190 -22.78 9.61 0.37
C ASP A 190 -23.10 8.18 -0.12
N LEU A 191 -22.29 7.66 -1.04
CA LEU A 191 -22.53 6.34 -1.62
C LEU A 191 -22.26 5.25 -0.57
N PRO A 192 -23.28 4.48 -0.15
CA PRO A 192 -23.15 3.57 0.98
C PRO A 192 -22.09 2.51 0.71
N ALA A 193 -21.28 2.24 1.74
CA ALA A 193 -20.15 1.31 1.70
C ALA A 193 -19.02 1.64 0.70
N ALA A 194 -18.96 2.82 0.05
CA ALA A 194 -17.87 3.18 -0.86
C ALA A 194 -16.47 3.09 -0.21
N GLY A 195 -16.33 3.55 1.04
CA GLY A 195 -15.09 3.42 1.81
C GLY A 195 -14.72 1.97 2.14
N VAL A 196 -15.71 1.12 2.44
CA VAL A 196 -15.51 -0.32 2.72
C VAL A 196 -15.12 -1.05 1.43
N LEU A 197 -15.83 -0.81 0.33
CA LEU A 197 -15.54 -1.37 -0.99
C LEU A 197 -14.13 -1.00 -1.46
N THR A 198 -13.70 0.25 -1.23
CA THR A 198 -12.35 0.71 -1.54
C THR A 198 -11.30 -0.07 -0.73
N LYS A 199 -11.47 -0.18 0.60
CA LYS A 199 -10.57 -0.96 1.45
C LYS A 199 -10.49 -2.43 1.00
N VAL A 200 -11.63 -3.06 0.68
CA VAL A 200 -11.68 -4.44 0.18
C VAL A 200 -10.97 -4.59 -1.17
N LYS A 201 -11.20 -3.68 -2.13
CA LYS A 201 -10.52 -3.69 -3.44
C LYS A 201 -9.00 -3.55 -3.30
N THR A 202 -8.52 -2.59 -2.53
CA THR A 202 -7.07 -2.41 -2.31
C THR A 202 -6.44 -3.64 -1.64
N GLN A 203 -7.11 -4.27 -0.67
CA GLN A 203 -6.62 -5.51 -0.07
C GLN A 203 -6.60 -6.67 -1.09
N ALA A 204 -7.62 -6.79 -1.95
CA ALA A 204 -7.66 -7.79 -3.01
C ALA A 204 -6.53 -7.59 -4.04
N GLU A 205 -6.24 -6.35 -4.44
CA GLU A 205 -5.12 -5.99 -5.32
C GLU A 205 -3.77 -6.38 -4.70
N LEU A 206 -3.53 -6.02 -3.43
CA LEU A 206 -2.30 -6.40 -2.72
C LEU A 206 -2.14 -7.93 -2.62
N MET A 207 -3.22 -8.66 -2.32
CA MET A 207 -3.21 -10.13 -2.29
C MET A 207 -2.94 -10.74 -3.68
N ALA A 208 -3.53 -10.18 -4.75
CA ALA A 208 -3.29 -10.61 -6.12
C ALA A 208 -1.83 -10.39 -6.54
N THR A 209 -1.26 -9.23 -6.22
CA THR A 209 0.16 -8.93 -6.49
C THR A 209 1.10 -9.83 -5.70
N ALA A 210 0.82 -10.08 -4.41
CA ALA A 210 1.59 -11.01 -3.59
C ALA A 210 1.51 -12.45 -4.13
N ARG A 211 0.34 -12.90 -4.59
CA ARG A 211 0.15 -14.20 -5.24
C ARG A 211 0.96 -14.30 -6.54
N LYS A 212 0.91 -13.28 -7.39
CA LYS A 212 1.69 -13.23 -8.65
C LYS A 212 3.19 -13.31 -8.39
N ARG A 213 3.71 -12.58 -7.38
CA ARG A 213 5.12 -12.64 -6.94
C ARG A 213 5.53 -14.02 -6.44
N ARG A 214 4.70 -14.67 -5.60
CA ARG A 214 4.95 -16.05 -5.14
C ARG A 214 4.97 -17.03 -6.30
N GLN A 215 4.06 -16.88 -7.27
CA GLN A 215 3.99 -17.76 -8.43
C GLN A 215 5.19 -17.59 -9.37
N SER A 216 5.69 -16.36 -9.59
CA SER A 216 6.91 -16.15 -10.37
C SER A 216 8.15 -16.69 -9.67
N ALA A 217 8.28 -16.50 -8.35
CA ALA A 217 9.37 -17.06 -7.57
C ALA A 217 9.36 -18.60 -7.57
N ALA A 218 8.17 -19.22 -7.46
CA ALA A 218 8.02 -20.68 -7.53
C ALA A 218 8.39 -21.26 -8.90
N LYS A 219 8.09 -20.54 -9.99
CA LYS A 219 8.53 -20.91 -11.35
C LYS A 219 10.05 -20.83 -11.51
N ALA A 220 10.66 -19.70 -11.15
CA ALA A 220 12.11 -19.54 -11.21
C ALA A 220 12.85 -20.62 -10.41
N ALA A 221 12.40 -20.90 -9.18
CA ALA A 221 12.96 -21.98 -8.37
C ALA A 221 12.66 -23.39 -8.91
N GLN A 222 11.68 -23.58 -9.81
CA GLN A 222 11.46 -24.85 -10.51
C GLN A 222 12.38 -24.98 -11.73
N GLU A 223 12.55 -23.90 -12.49
CA GLU A 223 13.46 -23.81 -13.64
C GLU A 223 14.92 -24.04 -13.20
N GLU A 224 15.36 -23.40 -12.11
CA GLU A 224 16.71 -23.60 -11.53
C GLU A 224 16.96 -25.05 -11.10
N ARG A 225 15.99 -25.69 -10.42
CA ARG A 225 16.09 -27.11 -10.03
C ARG A 225 16.04 -28.08 -11.20
N ALA A 226 15.38 -27.71 -12.30
CA ALA A 226 15.38 -28.49 -13.53
C ALA A 226 16.75 -28.43 -14.22
N ALA A 227 17.35 -27.23 -14.31
CA ALA A 227 18.70 -27.05 -14.86
C ALA A 227 19.77 -27.80 -14.03
N GLN A 228 19.74 -27.68 -12.69
CA GLN A 228 20.64 -28.42 -11.80
C GLN A 228 20.50 -29.94 -11.96
N ARG A 229 19.27 -30.45 -12.12
CA ARG A 229 19.03 -31.87 -12.38
C ARG A 229 19.62 -32.30 -13.72
N GLN A 230 19.36 -31.56 -14.80
CA GLN A 230 19.88 -31.89 -16.12
C GLN A 230 21.41 -31.95 -16.11
N GLN A 231 22.08 -30.96 -15.50
CA GLN A 231 23.54 -30.97 -15.36
C GLN A 231 24.04 -32.20 -14.57
N THR A 232 23.35 -32.57 -13.49
CA THR A 232 23.69 -33.77 -12.70
C THR A 232 23.49 -35.07 -13.51
N GLU A 233 22.47 -35.12 -14.37
CA GLU A 233 22.19 -36.26 -15.26
C GLU A 233 23.24 -36.38 -16.39
N GLU A 234 23.70 -35.25 -16.94
CA GLU A 234 24.79 -35.16 -17.92
C GLU A 234 26.15 -35.58 -17.31
N ASP A 235 26.49 -35.08 -16.13
CA ASP A 235 27.72 -35.45 -15.39
C ASP A 235 27.74 -36.95 -15.06
N LEU A 236 26.59 -37.51 -14.66
CA LEU A 236 26.44 -38.93 -14.34
C LEU A 236 26.52 -39.83 -15.59
N ALA A 237 26.00 -39.37 -16.74
CA ALA A 237 26.18 -40.07 -18.02
C ALA A 237 27.65 -40.06 -18.47
N ALA A 238 28.34 -38.91 -18.35
CA ALA A 238 29.76 -38.79 -18.66
C ALA A 238 30.64 -39.66 -17.73
N ALA A 239 30.30 -39.73 -16.44
CA ALA A 239 30.99 -40.59 -15.48
C ALA A 239 30.82 -42.09 -15.83
N ARG A 240 29.62 -42.52 -16.23
CA ARG A 240 29.36 -43.91 -16.68
C ARG A 240 30.15 -44.26 -17.94
N ALA A 241 30.12 -43.40 -18.96
CA ALA A 241 30.85 -43.64 -20.21
C ALA A 241 32.38 -43.75 -19.99
N ARG A 242 32.95 -42.97 -19.06
CA ARG A 242 34.37 -43.12 -18.66
C ARG A 242 34.64 -44.45 -17.97
N LEU A 243 33.69 -44.95 -17.17
CA LEU A 243 33.82 -46.21 -16.45
C LEU A 243 33.74 -47.41 -17.42
N GLU A 244 32.87 -47.35 -18.43
CA GLU A 244 32.79 -48.30 -19.53
C GLU A 244 34.08 -48.31 -20.38
N GLN A 245 34.61 -47.13 -20.75
CA GLN A 245 35.89 -47.04 -21.49
C GLN A 245 37.08 -47.64 -20.72
N LEU A 246 37.11 -47.51 -19.39
CA LEU A 246 38.13 -48.15 -18.55
C LEU A 246 37.95 -49.67 -18.47
N ALA A 247 36.72 -50.19 -18.58
CA ALA A 247 36.45 -51.61 -18.63
C ALA A 247 36.86 -52.24 -19.99
N ASP A 248 36.53 -51.57 -21.10
CA ASP A 248 36.88 -52.05 -22.44
C ASP A 248 38.39 -51.95 -22.74
N GLY A 249 39.05 -50.90 -22.21
CA GLY A 249 40.50 -50.71 -22.37
C GLY A 249 41.38 -51.80 -21.74
N ALA A 250 40.85 -52.56 -20.79
CA ALA A 250 41.57 -53.64 -20.10
C ALA A 250 41.82 -54.89 -20.98
N ALA A 251 41.23 -54.97 -22.17
CA ALA A 251 41.35 -56.13 -23.05
C ALA A 251 42.56 -56.10 -24.01
N GLY A 252 43.37 -55.03 -24.03
CA GLY A 252 44.20 -54.70 -25.20
C GLY A 252 45.72 -54.63 -25.07
N SER A 253 46.32 -54.58 -23.87
CA SER A 253 47.79 -54.46 -23.73
C SER A 253 48.36 -55.00 -22.42
N ASP A 254 49.53 -55.64 -22.53
CA ASP A 254 50.20 -56.38 -21.46
C ASP A 254 50.55 -55.59 -20.18
N GLN A 255 50.51 -56.32 -19.06
CA GLN A 255 51.19 -56.02 -17.78
C GLN A 255 50.82 -54.71 -17.05
N GLU A 256 49.53 -54.40 -16.93
CA GLU A 256 49.06 -53.91 -15.62
C GLU A 256 48.93 -55.14 -14.70
N SER A 257 49.55 -55.12 -13.52
CA SER A 257 49.57 -56.29 -12.64
C SER A 257 48.14 -56.70 -12.27
N LEU A 258 47.84 -57.99 -12.19
CA LEU A 258 46.57 -58.49 -11.66
C LEU A 258 46.25 -57.89 -10.27
N ALA A 259 47.28 -57.54 -9.50
CA ALA A 259 47.15 -56.82 -8.23
C ALA A 259 46.74 -55.35 -8.39
N ASP A 260 47.26 -54.63 -9.39
CA ASP A 260 46.92 -53.22 -9.67
C ASP A 260 45.50 -53.11 -10.25
N LEU A 261 45.13 -54.06 -11.12
CA LEU A 261 43.78 -54.14 -11.68
C LEU A 261 42.76 -54.51 -10.60
N ALA A 262 43.10 -55.44 -9.69
CA ALA A 262 42.28 -55.74 -8.51
C ALA A 262 42.15 -54.53 -7.57
N THR A 263 43.25 -53.81 -7.32
CA THR A 263 43.26 -52.60 -6.48
C THR A 263 42.40 -51.48 -7.09
N THR A 264 42.49 -51.27 -8.41
CA THR A 264 41.65 -50.30 -9.13
C THR A 264 40.18 -50.73 -9.14
N THR A 265 39.89 -52.01 -9.32
CA THR A 265 38.53 -52.56 -9.25
C THR A 265 37.92 -52.38 -7.86
N MET A 266 38.67 -52.67 -6.78
CA MET A 266 38.22 -52.43 -5.40
C MET A 266 37.98 -50.94 -5.13
N ARG A 267 38.85 -50.04 -5.62
CA ARG A 267 38.68 -48.59 -5.50
C ARG A 267 37.43 -48.09 -6.24
N LEU A 268 37.17 -48.59 -7.45
CA LEU A 268 35.96 -48.24 -8.22
C LEU A 268 34.70 -48.82 -7.56
N ALA A 269 34.73 -50.06 -7.08
CA ALA A 269 33.62 -50.67 -6.35
C ALA A 269 33.27 -49.89 -5.07
N THR A 270 34.29 -49.44 -4.33
CA THR A 270 34.11 -48.56 -3.16
C THR A 270 33.48 -47.22 -3.55
N SER A 271 34.01 -46.55 -4.58
CA SER A 271 33.46 -45.29 -5.09
C SER A 271 32.00 -45.41 -5.57
N VAL A 272 31.64 -46.53 -6.20
CA VAL A 272 30.25 -46.83 -6.59
C VAL A 272 29.38 -47.07 -5.36
N ALA A 273 29.85 -47.82 -4.36
CA ALA A 273 29.13 -48.04 -3.10
C ALA A 273 28.90 -46.74 -2.32
N ASP A 274 29.94 -45.90 -2.19
CA ASP A 274 29.86 -44.57 -1.57
C ASP A 274 28.84 -43.68 -2.30
N SER A 275 28.85 -43.70 -3.64
CA SER A 275 27.91 -42.94 -4.48
C SER A 275 26.47 -43.43 -4.35
N GLN A 276 26.25 -44.74 -4.25
CA GLN A 276 24.94 -45.34 -4.01
C GLN A 276 24.42 -44.98 -2.61
N GLN A 277 25.26 -45.08 -1.58
CA GLN A 277 24.91 -44.71 -0.21
C GLN A 277 24.58 -43.20 -0.10
N ALA A 278 25.35 -42.33 -0.74
CA ALA A 278 25.05 -40.90 -0.82
C ALA A 278 23.72 -40.62 -1.54
N TRP A 279 23.40 -41.36 -2.60
CA TRP A 279 22.11 -41.25 -3.30
C TRP A 279 20.93 -41.69 -2.43
N ASP A 280 21.05 -42.81 -1.71
CA ASP A 280 20.02 -43.29 -0.79
C ASP A 280 19.78 -42.32 0.39
N ASP A 281 20.85 -41.76 0.95
CA ASP A 281 20.76 -40.73 1.99
C ASP A 281 20.06 -39.45 1.48
N LEU A 282 20.42 -38.97 0.28
CA LEU A 282 19.75 -37.84 -0.36
C LEU A 282 18.27 -38.13 -0.67
N MET A 283 17.95 -39.34 -1.13
CA MET A 283 16.58 -39.77 -1.38
C MET A 283 15.75 -39.90 -0.10
N ARG A 284 16.37 -40.34 1.01
CA ARG A 284 15.76 -40.34 2.35
C ARG A 284 15.43 -38.92 2.81
N VAL A 285 16.39 -37.99 2.72
CA VAL A 285 16.19 -36.57 3.04
C VAL A 285 15.12 -35.93 2.15
N HIS A 286 15.12 -36.21 0.84
CA HIS A 286 14.09 -35.72 -0.08
C HIS A 286 12.68 -36.20 0.29
N ARG A 287 12.52 -37.49 0.59
CA ARG A 287 11.24 -38.08 1.03
C ARG A 287 10.76 -37.43 2.34
N GLN A 288 11.65 -37.24 3.32
CA GLN A 288 11.34 -36.56 4.58
C GLN A 288 10.92 -35.10 4.36
N ALA A 289 11.67 -34.33 3.58
CA ALA A 289 11.34 -32.93 3.27
C ALA A 289 10.01 -32.79 2.51
N LYS A 290 9.73 -33.68 1.55
CA LYS A 290 8.44 -33.74 0.85
C LYS A 290 7.28 -34.04 1.80
N GLY A 291 7.44 -35.02 2.69
CA GLY A 291 6.45 -35.38 3.70
C GLY A 291 6.22 -34.26 4.72
N GLN A 292 7.27 -33.54 5.12
CA GLN A 292 7.13 -32.36 5.99
C GLN A 292 6.34 -31.25 5.29
N ARG A 293 6.70 -30.88 4.06
CA ARG A 293 5.99 -29.86 3.29
C ARG A 293 4.50 -30.17 3.13
N GLN A 294 4.15 -31.44 2.89
CA GLN A 294 2.75 -31.86 2.78
C GLN A 294 2.00 -31.76 4.12
N ARG A 295 2.66 -32.03 5.26
CA ARG A 295 2.07 -31.84 6.60
C ARG A 295 1.87 -30.36 6.92
N ASP A 296 2.85 -29.52 6.62
CA ASP A 296 2.77 -28.07 6.84
C ASP A 296 1.69 -27.42 5.95
N GLU A 297 1.60 -27.85 4.68
CA GLU A 297 0.59 -27.41 3.71
C GLU A 297 -0.83 -27.80 4.16
N LYS A 298 -1.01 -29.02 4.71
CA LYS A 298 -2.26 -29.43 5.35
C LYS A 298 -2.59 -28.61 6.59
N LEU A 299 -1.64 -28.45 7.52
CA LEU A 299 -1.86 -27.71 8.78
C LEU A 299 -2.23 -26.23 8.52
N LEU A 300 -1.58 -25.60 7.53
CA LEU A 300 -1.93 -24.26 7.05
C LEU A 300 -3.37 -24.21 6.51
N ASN A 301 -3.81 -25.24 5.81
CA ASN A 301 -5.18 -25.34 5.30
C ASN A 301 -6.19 -25.55 6.43
N ASP A 302 -5.94 -26.50 7.33
CA ASP A 302 -6.78 -26.79 8.51
C ASP A 302 -6.98 -25.52 9.38
N VAL A 303 -5.94 -24.70 9.56
CA VAL A 303 -6.01 -23.40 10.27
C VAL A 303 -6.85 -22.37 9.51
N ARG A 304 -6.72 -22.29 8.18
CA ARG A 304 -7.50 -21.36 7.34
C ARG A 304 -8.97 -21.73 7.32
N GLU A 305 -9.28 -23.00 7.08
CA GLU A 305 -10.64 -23.54 7.07
C GLU A 305 -11.28 -23.36 8.46
N SER A 306 -10.54 -23.65 9.54
CA SER A 306 -11.02 -23.39 10.91
C SER A 306 -11.31 -21.91 11.17
N ALA A 307 -10.48 -20.98 10.67
CA ALA A 307 -10.70 -19.54 10.83
C ALA A 307 -11.92 -19.05 10.02
N ILE A 308 -12.09 -19.54 8.79
CA ILE A 308 -13.24 -19.23 7.92
C ILE A 308 -14.53 -19.80 8.53
N ALA A 309 -14.50 -21.07 8.95
CA ALA A 309 -15.62 -21.75 9.60
C ALA A 309 -16.05 -21.01 10.87
N ARG A 310 -15.10 -20.65 11.75
CA ARG A 310 -15.41 -19.83 12.93
C ARG A 310 -16.07 -18.52 12.54
N ARG A 311 -15.53 -17.77 11.57
CA ARG A 311 -16.12 -16.49 11.16
C ARG A 311 -17.52 -16.64 10.55
N LEU A 312 -17.76 -17.72 9.80
CA LEU A 312 -19.07 -18.02 9.21
C LEU A 312 -20.08 -18.43 10.30
N PHE A 313 -19.76 -19.45 11.10
CA PHE A 313 -20.68 -20.02 12.09
C PHE A 313 -20.93 -19.12 13.30
N HIS A 314 -19.95 -18.33 13.76
CA HIS A 314 -20.18 -17.30 14.80
C HIS A 314 -20.98 -16.09 14.27
N GLY A 315 -21.16 -15.97 12.94
CA GLY A 315 -22.01 -14.95 12.32
C GLY A 315 -23.47 -15.39 12.12
N LEU A 316 -23.80 -16.65 12.39
CA LEU A 316 -25.17 -17.16 12.30
C LEU A 316 -25.91 -16.91 13.62
N ASP A 317 -27.16 -16.42 13.53
CA ASP A 317 -28.11 -16.40 14.64
C ASP A 317 -29.29 -17.32 14.28
N PRO A 318 -29.14 -18.64 14.50
CA PRO A 318 -30.14 -19.63 14.12
C PRO A 318 -31.38 -19.55 15.02
N THR A 319 -32.56 -19.79 14.43
CA THR A 319 -33.82 -19.87 15.18
C THR A 319 -33.93 -21.18 15.97
N ALA A 320 -33.53 -22.30 15.34
CA ALA A 320 -33.54 -23.64 15.91
C ALA A 320 -32.13 -24.25 16.00
N CYS A 321 -31.97 -25.26 16.85
CA CYS A 321 -30.71 -25.97 17.06
C CYS A 321 -30.40 -26.91 15.87
N PRO A 322 -29.30 -26.72 15.12
CA PRO A 322 -29.00 -27.52 13.93
C PRO A 322 -28.68 -29.02 14.19
N ARG A 323 -28.72 -29.47 15.44
CA ARG A 323 -28.52 -30.88 15.84
C ARG A 323 -29.81 -31.63 16.16
N CYS A 324 -30.86 -30.93 16.61
CA CYS A 324 -32.11 -31.55 17.09
C CYS A 324 -33.38 -30.81 16.65
N ASP A 325 -33.24 -29.75 15.84
CA ASP A 325 -34.29 -28.89 15.29
C ASP A 325 -35.23 -28.22 16.32
N GLN A 326 -34.88 -28.28 17.61
CA GLN A 326 -35.61 -27.57 18.67
C GLN A 326 -35.32 -26.06 18.63
N ASP A 327 -36.37 -25.25 18.80
CA ASP A 327 -36.24 -23.80 18.91
C ASP A 327 -35.33 -23.37 20.07
N ILE A 328 -34.48 -22.39 19.80
CA ILE A 328 -33.58 -21.82 20.80
C ILE A 328 -34.36 -20.78 21.62
N ALA A 329 -34.51 -21.03 22.91
CA ALA A 329 -35.20 -20.13 23.84
C ALA A 329 -34.56 -18.73 23.90
N ALA A 330 -35.37 -17.68 24.08
CA ALA A 330 -34.92 -16.30 24.12
C ALA A 330 -33.85 -16.04 25.20
N GLU A 331 -34.02 -16.63 26.39
CA GLU A 331 -33.07 -16.58 27.51
C GLU A 331 -31.67 -17.13 27.17
N ARG A 332 -31.57 -18.07 26.21
CA ARG A 332 -30.28 -18.59 25.75
C ARG A 332 -29.60 -17.60 24.79
N ARG A 333 -30.37 -16.90 23.95
CA ARG A 333 -29.83 -15.81 23.12
C ARG A 333 -29.37 -14.63 23.96
N GLN A 334 -30.11 -14.28 25.02
CA GLN A 334 -29.73 -13.21 25.93
C GLN A 334 -28.41 -13.53 26.68
N ARG A 335 -28.25 -14.77 27.16
CA ARG A 335 -26.99 -15.24 27.77
C ARG A 335 -25.80 -15.27 26.80
N GLU A 336 -26.01 -15.33 25.49
CA GLU A 336 -24.94 -15.17 24.51
C GLU A 336 -24.47 -13.71 24.39
N ILE A 337 -25.40 -12.76 24.53
CA ILE A 337 -25.11 -11.33 24.48
C ILE A 337 -24.40 -10.89 25.78
N GLU A 338 -24.96 -11.23 26.93
CA GLU A 338 -24.53 -10.73 28.25
C GLU A 338 -23.34 -11.50 28.85
N ALA A 339 -23.36 -12.83 28.76
CA ALA A 339 -22.39 -13.71 29.41
C ALA A 339 -21.51 -14.49 28.41
N HIS A 340 -21.61 -14.16 27.12
CA HIS A 340 -20.91 -14.84 26.01
C HIS A 340 -21.07 -16.37 25.99
N SER A 341 -22.16 -16.90 26.54
CA SER A 341 -22.49 -18.32 26.53
C SER A 341 -23.29 -18.67 25.26
N CYS A 342 -22.76 -19.55 24.40
CA CYS A 342 -23.36 -19.86 23.11
C CYS A 342 -24.82 -20.34 23.24
N ALA A 343 -25.76 -19.71 22.55
CA ALA A 343 -27.18 -19.99 22.66
C ALA A 343 -27.57 -21.43 22.26
N VAL A 344 -26.77 -22.06 21.39
CA VAL A 344 -26.98 -23.45 20.93
C VAL A 344 -26.55 -24.47 21.99
N CYS A 345 -25.36 -24.31 22.59
CA CYS A 345 -24.70 -25.36 23.39
C CYS A 345 -24.29 -24.96 24.81
N ALA A 346 -24.64 -23.74 25.25
CA ALA A 346 -24.36 -23.14 26.56
C ALA A 346 -22.88 -23.07 27.00
N ARG A 347 -21.93 -23.40 26.12
CA ARG A 347 -20.49 -23.28 26.42
C ARG A 347 -20.05 -21.81 26.39
N PRO A 348 -19.12 -21.39 27.26
CA PRO A 348 -18.52 -20.06 27.17
C PRO A 348 -17.77 -19.93 25.85
N SER A 349 -18.08 -18.86 25.11
CA SER A 349 -17.39 -18.48 23.88
C SER A 349 -16.45 -17.31 24.17
N ARG A 350 -15.30 -17.26 23.51
CA ARG A 350 -14.46 -16.06 23.54
C ARG A 350 -15.18 -14.96 22.77
N ALA A 351 -15.36 -13.80 23.41
CA ALA A 351 -16.08 -12.67 22.82
C ALA A 351 -15.46 -12.24 21.49
N THR A 352 -16.19 -12.52 20.40
CA THR A 352 -16.04 -11.79 19.14
C THR A 352 -17.14 -10.74 19.15
N THR A 353 -16.80 -9.46 19.07
CA THR A 353 -17.77 -8.35 19.15
C THR A 353 -18.86 -8.50 18.09
N ARG A 354 -20.07 -8.87 18.53
CA ARG A 354 -21.22 -9.15 17.67
C ARG A 354 -22.00 -7.85 17.44
N THR A 355 -21.66 -7.11 16.38
CA THR A 355 -22.41 -5.92 15.96
C THR A 355 -23.88 -6.30 15.73
N PRO A 356 -24.86 -5.52 16.23
CA PRO A 356 -26.27 -5.88 16.10
C PRO A 356 -26.73 -5.94 14.64
N LYS A 357 -27.69 -6.83 14.37
CA LYS A 357 -28.16 -7.23 13.04
C LYS A 357 -28.68 -6.07 12.19
N THR A 358 -28.07 -5.84 11.03
CA THR A 358 -28.83 -5.48 9.82
C THR A 358 -29.46 -6.76 9.24
N SER A 359 -30.76 -6.72 8.97
CA SER A 359 -31.52 -7.87 8.47
C SER A 359 -31.16 -8.20 7.02
N TRP A 360 -30.59 -9.39 6.79
CA TRP A 360 -30.51 -9.95 5.45
C TRP A 360 -31.93 -10.34 4.97
N PRO A 361 -32.36 -9.92 3.77
CA PRO A 361 -33.66 -10.30 3.24
C PRO A 361 -33.68 -11.79 2.89
N ARG A 362 -34.74 -12.49 3.33
CA ARG A 362 -35.00 -13.89 2.95
C ARG A 362 -35.12 -14.01 1.41
N PRO A 363 -34.41 -14.94 0.75
CA PRO A 363 -34.74 -15.28 -0.64
C PRO A 363 -36.12 -15.95 -0.66
N ARG A 364 -37.06 -15.39 -1.44
CA ARG A 364 -38.33 -16.06 -1.74
C ARG A 364 -38.06 -17.12 -2.81
N ASN A 365 -38.26 -18.39 -2.47
CA ASN A 365 -38.45 -19.41 -3.51
C ASN A 365 -39.77 -19.14 -4.22
N ALA A 366 -39.69 -18.75 -5.50
CA ALA A 366 -40.82 -18.70 -6.41
C ALA A 366 -40.36 -19.15 -7.80
N SER A 367 -40.59 -20.42 -8.08
CA SER A 367 -40.35 -21.05 -9.38
C SER A 367 -41.28 -20.46 -10.44
N LYS A 368 -40.72 -19.73 -11.43
CA LYS A 368 -41.27 -19.55 -12.79
C LYS A 368 -40.20 -18.97 -13.73
N PRO A 369 -40.03 -19.48 -14.95
CA PRO A 369 -39.10 -18.91 -15.92
C PRO A 369 -39.69 -17.65 -16.57
N ALA A 370 -38.88 -16.59 -16.67
CA ALA A 370 -39.21 -15.35 -17.39
C ALA A 370 -38.44 -15.28 -18.74
N PRO A 371 -38.96 -14.55 -19.75
CA PRO A 371 -38.71 -14.88 -21.15
C PRO A 371 -37.46 -14.21 -21.76
N ARG A 372 -37.10 -14.68 -22.97
CA ARG A 372 -36.06 -14.08 -23.81
C ARG A 372 -36.43 -12.62 -24.16
N PRO A 373 -35.47 -11.67 -24.17
CA PRO A 373 -35.74 -10.30 -24.60
C PRO A 373 -35.96 -10.24 -26.11
N ASN A 374 -37.17 -9.88 -26.52
CA ASN A 374 -37.46 -9.53 -27.90
C ASN A 374 -36.90 -8.13 -28.22
N ARG A 375 -36.12 -8.10 -29.31
CA ARG A 375 -35.94 -7.01 -30.28
C ARG A 375 -37.04 -5.92 -30.20
N TRP A 376 -36.65 -4.67 -29.90
CA TRP A 376 -37.45 -3.49 -30.23
C TRP A 376 -36.99 -2.88 -31.58
N PRO A 377 -37.91 -2.33 -32.39
CA PRO A 377 -37.61 -1.81 -33.72
C PRO A 377 -37.18 -0.34 -33.69
N GLY A 378 -36.42 0.06 -34.71
CA GLY A 378 -35.67 1.30 -34.74
C GLY A 378 -36.44 2.60 -35.01
N THR A 379 -35.65 3.67 -34.98
CA THR A 379 -35.90 4.93 -35.68
C THR A 379 -34.75 5.17 -36.65
N HIS A 380 -35.07 5.41 -37.92
CA HIS A 380 -34.12 5.73 -38.97
C HIS A 380 -33.41 7.07 -38.72
N TRP A 381 -32.15 7.17 -39.13
CA TRP A 381 -31.68 8.30 -39.95
C TRP A 381 -30.74 7.76 -41.04
N ASN A 382 -30.91 8.27 -42.25
CA ASN A 382 -30.33 7.73 -43.48
C ASN A 382 -29.20 8.64 -44.00
N GLY A 383 -28.29 8.06 -44.79
CA GLY A 383 -27.22 8.76 -45.51
C GLY A 383 -25.82 8.27 -45.08
N GLY A 384 -24.98 7.70 -45.93
CA GLY A 384 -25.12 7.47 -47.37
C GLY A 384 -23.80 7.01 -47.99
N ASP A 385 -23.72 5.72 -48.30
CA ASP A 385 -23.20 5.12 -49.55
C ASP A 385 -22.02 5.75 -50.31
N ARG A 386 -20.85 5.10 -50.18
CA ARG A 386 -20.18 4.24 -51.20
C ARG A 386 -18.75 3.91 -50.74
N ALA A 387 -18.36 2.64 -50.56
CA ALA A 387 -17.87 1.71 -51.59
C ALA A 387 -16.61 2.22 -52.33
N ARG A 388 -15.61 1.42 -52.70
CA ARG A 388 -15.03 0.09 -52.41
C ARG A 388 -13.89 -0.03 -53.46
N SER A 389 -12.97 -0.98 -53.30
CA SER A 389 -11.88 -1.32 -54.26
C SER A 389 -10.65 -0.40 -54.19
N ALA A 390 -9.39 -0.80 -54.35
CA ALA A 390 -8.62 -2.07 -54.36
C ALA A 390 -7.49 -1.93 -55.40
N VAL A 391 -6.42 -2.71 -55.22
CA VAL A 391 -5.32 -2.97 -56.19
C VAL A 391 -4.24 -1.90 -56.34
N GLY A 392 -3.02 -2.26 -55.89
CA GLY A 392 -1.79 -2.28 -56.70
C GLY A 392 -1.08 -0.96 -57.04
N GLY A 393 0.24 -0.92 -56.81
CA GLY A 393 1.08 0.20 -57.26
C GLY A 393 2.45 0.27 -56.58
N THR A 394 3.40 -0.56 -57.02
CA THR A 394 4.84 -0.36 -56.76
C THR A 394 5.39 0.83 -57.54
N GLU A 395 6.32 1.61 -56.97
CA GLU A 395 7.67 1.93 -57.50
C GLU A 395 8.31 3.12 -56.74
N ARG A 396 9.53 2.96 -56.19
CA ARG A 396 10.83 3.45 -56.71
C ARG A 396 10.84 4.96 -57.03
N GLY A 397 11.40 5.80 -56.16
CA GLY A 397 12.83 6.17 -56.15
C GLY A 397 12.94 7.71 -55.97
N THR A 398 14.07 8.37 -55.67
CA THR A 398 15.49 7.99 -55.66
C THR A 398 16.31 8.94 -54.76
N GLY A 399 17.45 8.47 -54.22
CA GLY A 399 18.72 9.20 -54.08
C GLY A 399 18.82 10.39 -53.09
N LYS A 400 19.98 10.76 -52.53
CA LYS A 400 21.39 10.32 -52.64
C LYS A 400 22.10 10.75 -51.32
N VAL A 401 23.00 9.96 -50.70
CA VAL A 401 24.50 9.95 -50.85
C VAL A 401 25.15 11.29 -50.36
N ALA A 402 26.23 11.37 -49.56
CA ALA A 402 27.34 10.44 -49.25
C ALA A 402 28.02 10.66 -47.88
N ALA A 403 28.89 9.69 -47.50
CA ALA A 403 30.19 9.81 -46.78
C ALA A 403 30.27 10.52 -45.41
N GLY A 404 31.17 10.16 -44.48
CA GLY A 404 32.22 9.12 -44.50
C GLY A 404 33.52 9.64 -43.83
N GLY A 405 34.12 8.88 -42.91
CA GLY A 405 35.37 9.32 -42.27
C GLY A 405 35.81 8.53 -41.03
N CYS A 406 36.64 7.50 -41.21
CA CYS A 406 37.41 6.88 -40.13
C CYS A 406 38.70 7.68 -39.84
N ARG A 407 39.12 7.75 -38.56
CA ARG A 407 40.56 7.84 -38.17
C ARG A 407 40.79 7.47 -36.69
N ARG A 408 41.71 6.51 -36.48
CA ARG A 408 42.55 6.30 -35.27
C ARG A 408 43.80 7.22 -35.36
N PRO A 409 44.75 7.33 -34.38
CA PRO A 409 45.17 6.41 -33.29
C PRO A 409 45.00 7.05 -31.87
N GLY A 410 45.65 6.66 -30.76
CA GLY A 410 46.79 5.74 -30.56
C GLY A 410 47.00 5.21 -29.11
N ALA A 411 48.16 5.47 -28.50
CA ALA A 411 48.68 4.74 -27.31
C ALA A 411 49.44 5.63 -26.28
N GLY A 412 49.54 5.13 -25.04
CA GLY A 412 50.41 5.60 -23.93
C GLY A 412 49.83 5.14 -22.58
N VAL A 413 50.31 4.19 -21.75
CA VAL A 413 51.62 3.57 -21.38
C VAL A 413 52.24 4.13 -20.09
N ARG A 414 52.42 3.25 -19.07
CA ARG A 414 53.18 3.40 -17.79
C ARG A 414 52.62 4.43 -16.79
N GLN A 415 52.85 4.40 -15.47
CA GLN A 415 53.49 3.51 -14.45
C GLN A 415 52.73 3.82 -13.12
N GLY A 416 52.78 3.12 -11.97
CA GLY A 416 53.77 2.22 -11.36
C GLY A 416 54.10 2.72 -9.92
N SER A 417 54.25 1.81 -8.94
CA SER A 417 54.54 2.04 -7.49
C SER A 417 53.39 2.58 -6.61
N ARG A 418 53.22 2.31 -5.30
CA ARG A 418 53.71 1.37 -4.22
C ARG A 418 54.00 2.16 -2.93
N GLY A 419 53.62 1.61 -1.76
CA GLY A 419 53.88 2.17 -0.41
C GLY A 419 52.56 2.44 0.34
N SER A 420 52.09 1.72 1.38
CA SER A 420 52.67 0.79 2.38
C SER A 420 53.29 1.40 3.65
N ALA A 421 52.44 1.65 4.67
CA ALA A 421 52.69 1.43 6.11
C ALA A 421 51.33 1.61 6.85
N ALA A 422 50.78 0.76 7.72
CA ALA A 422 51.28 -0.23 8.70
C ALA A 422 51.43 0.31 10.15
N SER A 423 50.37 0.16 10.95
CA SER A 423 50.33 -0.06 12.42
C SER A 423 48.85 -0.04 12.85
N GLY A 424 48.38 -0.74 13.89
CA GLY A 424 49.01 -1.71 14.79
C GLY A 424 48.11 -1.90 16.02
N GLY A 425 47.22 -2.91 16.02
CA GLY A 425 46.22 -3.12 17.08
C GLY A 425 46.29 -4.54 17.65
N ARG A 426 46.49 -4.65 18.97
CA ARG A 426 46.92 -5.88 19.66
C ARG A 426 45.73 -6.77 20.05
N VAL A 427 45.93 -8.09 19.96
CA VAL A 427 45.00 -9.12 20.45
C VAL A 427 45.23 -9.37 21.94
N GLU A 428 44.15 -9.42 22.72
CA GLU A 428 44.15 -10.01 24.06
C GLU A 428 43.11 -11.13 24.14
N ARG A 429 43.54 -12.29 24.66
CA ARG A 429 42.68 -13.44 24.94
C ARG A 429 42.48 -13.52 26.44
N SER A 430 41.25 -13.72 26.89
CA SER A 430 40.97 -14.14 28.27
C SER A 430 40.07 -15.37 28.24
N ALA A 431 40.59 -16.47 28.78
CA ALA A 431 39.84 -17.71 28.96
C ALA A 431 39.30 -17.79 30.39
N ARG A 432 38.11 -18.34 30.58
CA ARG A 432 37.70 -18.98 31.83
C ARG A 432 36.72 -20.11 31.57
N ALA A 433 36.98 -21.25 32.20
CA ALA A 433 36.17 -22.45 32.12
C ALA A 433 35.64 -22.82 33.52
N ALA A 434 34.38 -23.24 33.60
CA ALA A 434 33.71 -24.00 34.67
C ALA A 434 32.19 -23.95 34.43
N ARG A 435 31.36 -24.96 34.74
CA ARG A 435 31.57 -26.38 35.12
C ARG A 435 30.22 -27.10 34.85
N LEU A 436 30.26 -28.38 34.49
CA LEU A 436 29.10 -29.28 34.63
C LEU A 436 28.89 -29.61 36.11
N SER A 437 27.64 -29.71 36.59
CA SER A 437 27.13 -30.69 37.59
C SER A 437 25.84 -30.22 38.30
N ARG A 438 24.67 -30.55 37.75
CA ARG A 438 23.50 -31.20 38.42
C ARG A 438 22.28 -31.17 37.51
#